data_AF-S7RGX9-F1
#
_entry.id   AF-S7RGX9-F1
#
_cell.length_a   1.000
_cell.length_b   1.000
_cell.length_c   1.000
_cell.angle_alpha   90.00
_cell.angle_beta   90.00
_cell.angle_gamma   90.00
#
_symmetry.space_group_name_H-M   'P 1'
#
loop_
_entity.id
_entity.type
_entity.pdbx_description
1 polymer ?
#
loop_
_entity_poly.entity_id
_entity_poly.type
_entity_poly.pdbx_seq_one_letter_code
_entity_poly.pdbx_strand_id
1 'polypeptide(L)'
;MASPQSYQLRLPDFFALCPFKASTNPFYNQINGEAIDWVIRHNVLTGDAYVRFLLGSGPMLMSYSYPLASREHFRTLCDIVNLLFVVDEISDEQSGDDARKTGLSIVRAFKCEESDNDPTALEKMSKEIKNRFFELGSENCFERFVKQFEAYVDAVAKEAVSRGHRGEVLDMDSFIPLRRRNSAVLTLFTLFEYAMGEDLPDEVHEDPTLANMRCAACDMVWLSNDIYSYKVEARLDIHYNNFVSVVLNEREISFQEVFDYAGEYYKGLVGKFLENKVKLPSWGPSVDKVVAGYVKGLEDWVVGNLEWSFGCRRYFESGRDRIRESLVLEMYSEAA
;
A
#
# COMPACT_ATOMS: atom_id res chain seq x y z
N MET A 1 30.34 27.80 -0.66
CA MET A 1 29.48 26.68 -1.06
C MET A 1 28.36 27.27 -1.89
N ALA A 2 28.19 26.83 -3.14
CA ALA A 2 27.06 27.28 -3.95
C ALA A 2 25.77 26.79 -3.30
N SER A 3 24.74 27.64 -3.24
CA SER A 3 23.40 27.19 -2.83
C SER A 3 22.93 26.11 -3.80
N PRO A 4 22.29 25.03 -3.32
CA PRO A 4 21.76 23.99 -4.21
C PRO A 4 20.82 24.63 -5.24
N GLN A 5 21.00 24.29 -6.52
CA GLN A 5 20.10 24.76 -7.56
C GLN A 5 18.76 24.03 -7.40
N SER A 6 17.69 24.81 -7.26
CA SER A 6 16.35 24.25 -7.32
C SER A 6 15.88 24.13 -8.77
N TYR A 7 15.17 23.05 -9.06
CA TYR A 7 14.46 22.86 -10.32
C TYR A 7 13.04 22.42 -10.04
N GLN A 8 12.15 22.63 -11.01
CA GLN A 8 10.74 22.27 -10.90
C GLN A 8 10.45 21.03 -11.72
N LEU A 9 9.63 20.14 -11.15
CA LEU A 9 9.05 19.01 -11.86
C LEU A 9 7.54 19.10 -11.84
N ARG A 10 6.95 18.69 -12.94
CA ARG A 10 5.51 18.56 -13.05
C ARG A 10 5.11 17.12 -12.76
N LEU A 11 4.29 16.93 -11.74
CA LEU A 11 3.67 15.66 -11.42
C LEU A 11 2.61 15.31 -12.50
N PRO A 12 2.47 14.03 -12.86
CA PRO A 12 1.33 13.58 -13.66
C PRO A 12 0.02 13.81 -12.90
N ASP A 13 -1.01 14.26 -13.63
CA ASP A 13 -2.34 14.49 -13.05
C ASP A 13 -3.11 13.16 -12.91
N PHE A 14 -2.74 12.34 -11.93
CA PHE A 14 -3.42 11.07 -11.68
C PHE A 14 -4.89 11.25 -11.31
N PHE A 15 -5.30 12.39 -10.73
CA PHE A 15 -6.71 12.67 -10.46
C PHE A 15 -7.51 12.86 -11.75
N ALA A 16 -6.98 13.57 -12.74
CA ALA A 16 -7.64 13.72 -14.04
C ALA A 16 -7.69 12.39 -14.83
N LEU A 17 -6.71 11.50 -14.63
CA LEU A 17 -6.65 10.19 -15.28
C LEU A 17 -7.51 9.12 -14.57
N CYS A 18 -7.78 9.28 -13.28
CA CYS A 18 -8.56 8.35 -12.48
C CYS A 18 -10.07 8.64 -12.59
N PRO A 19 -10.88 7.75 -13.19
CA PRO A 19 -12.31 8.01 -13.39
C PRO A 19 -13.15 7.72 -12.13
N PHE A 20 -12.54 7.24 -11.06
CA PHE A 20 -13.23 6.81 -9.85
C PHE A 20 -13.46 7.99 -8.90
N LYS A 21 -14.55 7.92 -8.13
CA LYS A 21 -14.91 8.97 -7.18
C LYS A 21 -14.61 8.51 -5.76
N ALA A 22 -13.82 9.31 -5.04
CA ALA A 22 -13.51 9.05 -3.64
C ALA A 22 -14.73 9.22 -2.72
N SER A 23 -14.71 8.46 -1.63
CA SER A 23 -15.59 8.60 -0.48
C SER A 23 -14.76 8.33 0.78
N THR A 24 -15.30 8.65 1.95
CA THR A 24 -14.67 8.35 3.24
C THR A 24 -15.58 7.52 4.13
N ASN A 25 -14.97 6.72 5.00
CA ASN A 25 -15.68 5.99 6.03
C ASN A 25 -16.17 6.96 7.12
N PRO A 26 -17.47 6.98 7.48
CA PRO A 26 -18.03 7.93 8.43
C PRO A 26 -17.50 7.76 9.87
N PHE A 27 -16.89 6.62 10.19
CA PHE A 27 -16.35 6.33 11.51
C PHE A 27 -14.88 6.74 11.69
N TYR A 28 -14.24 7.32 10.66
CA TYR A 28 -12.84 7.73 10.70
C TYR A 28 -12.48 8.57 11.93
N ASN A 29 -13.21 9.64 12.20
CA ASN A 29 -12.92 10.53 13.33
C ASN A 29 -13.02 9.82 14.69
N GLN A 30 -13.87 8.80 14.79
CA GLN A 30 -14.06 8.04 16.03
C GLN A 30 -12.95 7.00 16.22
N ILE A 31 -12.60 6.29 15.14
CA ILE A 31 -11.66 5.15 15.19
C ILE A 31 -10.20 5.57 15.10
N ASN A 32 -9.88 6.70 14.49
CA ASN A 32 -8.49 7.13 14.30
C ASN A 32 -7.70 7.18 15.62
N GLY A 33 -8.28 7.76 16.67
CA GLY A 33 -7.66 7.80 18.00
C GLY A 33 -7.47 6.40 18.59
N GLU A 34 -8.52 5.56 18.55
CA GLU A 34 -8.48 4.18 19.06
C GLU A 34 -7.39 3.33 18.37
N ALA A 35 -7.22 3.51 17.06
CA ALA A 35 -6.24 2.81 16.23
C ALA A 35 -4.80 3.24 16.53
N ILE A 36 -4.58 4.54 16.73
CA ILE A 36 -3.27 5.08 17.10
C ILE A 36 -2.90 4.66 18.53
N ASP A 37 -3.82 4.81 19.49
CA ASP A 37 -3.61 4.43 20.88
C ASP A 37 -3.32 2.92 21.03
N TRP A 38 -3.91 2.10 20.17
CA TRP A 38 -3.60 0.67 20.12
C TRP A 38 -2.13 0.40 19.78
N VAL A 39 -1.56 1.06 18.76
CA VAL A 39 -0.14 0.91 18.42
C VAL A 39 0.76 1.43 19.54
N ILE A 40 0.42 2.58 20.12
CA ILE A 40 1.21 3.20 21.22
C ILE A 40 1.33 2.26 22.41
N ARG A 41 0.25 1.55 22.79
CA ARG A 41 0.27 0.61 23.92
C ARG A 41 1.23 -0.56 23.76
N HIS A 42 1.57 -0.93 22.52
CA HIS A 42 2.54 -1.99 22.24
C HIS A 42 3.99 -1.49 22.28
N ASN A 43 4.21 -0.17 22.32
CA ASN A 43 5.52 0.49 22.45
C ASN A 43 6.59 -0.04 21.47
N VAL A 44 6.17 -0.25 20.21
CA VAL A 44 6.98 -0.85 19.13
C VAL A 44 7.83 0.15 18.36
N LEU A 45 7.39 1.42 18.29
CA LEU A 45 8.07 2.46 17.53
C LEU A 45 8.58 3.55 18.48
N THR A 46 9.77 4.07 18.19
CA THR A 46 10.41 5.16 18.94
C THR A 46 11.05 6.17 18.00
N GLY A 47 11.37 7.37 18.50
CA GLY A 47 12.08 8.40 17.74
C GLY A 47 11.42 8.76 16.41
N ASP A 48 12.22 8.83 15.35
CA ASP A 48 11.75 9.24 14.03
C ASP A 48 10.78 8.24 13.39
N ALA A 49 10.91 6.94 13.66
CA ALA A 49 10.00 5.91 13.17
C ALA A 49 8.58 6.13 13.71
N TYR A 50 8.45 6.52 14.99
CA TYR A 50 7.16 6.89 15.57
C TYR A 50 6.55 8.12 14.88
N VAL A 51 7.37 9.13 14.57
CA VAL A 51 6.92 10.33 13.87
C VAL A 51 6.45 9.98 12.45
N ARG A 52 7.21 9.19 11.68
CA ARG A 52 6.84 8.77 10.33
C ARG A 52 5.55 7.95 10.30
N PHE A 53 5.36 7.05 11.26
CA PHE A 53 4.10 6.33 11.45
C PHE A 53 2.91 7.28 11.61
N LEU A 54 3.02 8.29 12.48
CA LEU A 54 1.94 9.28 12.68
C LEU A 54 1.68 10.13 11.43
N LEU A 55 2.72 10.52 10.69
CA LEU A 55 2.59 11.29 9.45
C LEU A 55 1.94 10.47 8.33
N GLY A 56 2.12 9.15 8.35
CA GLY A 56 1.50 8.20 7.43
C GLY A 56 -0.02 8.11 7.59
N SER A 57 -0.57 8.26 8.79
CA SER A 57 -2.04 8.24 9.03
C SER A 57 -2.75 7.03 8.38
N GLY A 58 -2.35 5.82 8.76
CA GLY A 58 -2.96 4.57 8.27
C GLY A 58 -4.50 4.54 8.33
N PRO A 59 -5.16 4.99 9.41
CA PRO A 59 -6.63 5.04 9.47
C PRO A 59 -7.27 5.96 8.43
N MET A 60 -6.57 7.02 7.98
CA MET A 60 -7.06 7.88 6.89
C MET A 60 -7.04 7.12 5.56
N LEU A 61 -5.97 6.38 5.29
CA LEU A 61 -5.91 5.50 4.11
C LEU A 61 -7.08 4.51 4.11
N MET A 62 -7.31 3.83 5.23
CA MET A 62 -8.45 2.91 5.32
C MET A 62 -9.78 3.61 5.13
N SER A 63 -9.93 4.85 5.62
CA SER A 63 -11.18 5.59 5.49
C SER A 63 -11.56 5.79 4.02
N TYR A 64 -10.58 6.12 3.18
CA TYR A 64 -10.80 6.25 1.74
C TYR A 64 -10.92 4.91 1.02
N SER A 65 -10.18 3.90 1.46
CA SER A 65 -10.10 2.59 0.80
C SER A 65 -11.25 1.63 1.15
N TYR A 66 -11.88 1.81 2.31
CA TYR A 66 -13.03 1.01 2.78
C TYR A 66 -14.16 1.91 3.29
N PRO A 67 -14.71 2.79 2.43
CA PRO A 67 -15.65 3.82 2.86
C PRO A 67 -16.99 3.26 3.37
N LEU A 68 -17.33 2.02 2.99
CA LEU A 68 -18.59 1.37 3.32
C LEU A 68 -18.50 0.35 4.47
N ALA A 69 -17.31 0.08 5.01
CA ALA A 69 -17.14 -0.85 6.11
C ALA A 69 -17.90 -0.38 7.36
N SER A 70 -18.53 -1.30 8.09
CA SER A 70 -19.13 -0.98 9.40
C SER A 70 -18.06 -0.48 10.37
N ARG A 71 -18.47 0.14 11.48
CA ARG A 71 -17.53 0.63 12.51
C ARG A 71 -16.59 -0.49 12.98
N GLU A 72 -17.12 -1.67 13.25
CA GLU A 72 -16.39 -2.80 13.81
C GLU A 72 -15.39 -3.37 12.79
N HIS A 73 -15.81 -3.58 11.54
CA HIS A 73 -14.90 -3.98 10.45
C HIS A 73 -13.81 -2.92 10.25
N PHE A 74 -14.20 -1.64 10.20
CA PHE A 74 -13.29 -0.52 10.01
C PHE A 74 -12.23 -0.43 11.11
N ARG A 75 -12.58 -0.74 12.36
CA ARG A 75 -11.63 -0.78 13.48
C ARG A 75 -10.51 -1.80 13.22
N THR A 76 -10.86 -3.02 12.82
CA THR A 76 -9.89 -4.08 12.53
C THR A 76 -9.05 -3.76 11.29
N LEU A 77 -9.66 -3.21 10.23
CA LEU A 77 -8.95 -2.76 9.03
C LEU A 77 -7.89 -1.71 9.36
N CYS A 78 -8.22 -0.75 10.24
CA CYS A 78 -7.26 0.26 10.71
C CYS A 78 -6.08 -0.35 11.47
N ASP A 79 -6.32 -1.38 12.28
CA ASP A 79 -5.23 -2.05 13.00
C ASP A 79 -4.34 -2.87 12.08
N ILE A 80 -4.92 -3.51 11.05
CA ILE A 80 -4.15 -4.27 10.04
C ILE A 80 -3.21 -3.34 9.26
N VAL A 81 -3.70 -2.20 8.76
CA VAL A 81 -2.82 -1.25 8.04
C VAL A 81 -1.77 -0.66 8.97
N ASN A 82 -2.11 -0.39 10.23
CA ASN A 82 -1.16 0.12 11.20
C ASN A 82 -0.07 -0.92 11.49
N LEU A 83 -0.41 -2.21 11.62
CA LEU A 83 0.58 -3.29 11.73
C LEU A 83 1.51 -3.30 10.51
N LEU A 84 0.97 -3.17 9.29
CA LEU A 84 1.80 -3.10 8.08
C LEU A 84 2.75 -1.90 8.12
N PHE A 85 2.29 -0.71 8.54
CA PHE A 85 3.16 0.46 8.67
C PHE A 85 4.23 0.29 9.76
N VAL A 86 3.91 -0.38 10.87
CA VAL A 86 4.92 -0.73 11.89
C VAL A 86 5.96 -1.70 11.30
N VAL A 87 5.53 -2.70 10.54
CA VAL A 87 6.44 -3.66 9.90
C VAL A 87 7.35 -2.96 8.89
N ASP A 88 6.81 -2.06 8.06
CA ASP A 88 7.55 -1.24 7.10
C ASP A 88 8.70 -0.51 7.81
N GLU A 89 8.38 0.28 8.84
CA GLU A 89 9.36 1.07 9.61
C GLU A 89 10.44 0.20 10.30
N ILE A 90 10.10 -1.03 10.71
CA ILE A 90 11.08 -1.96 11.29
C ILE A 90 11.94 -2.59 10.20
N SER A 91 11.32 -3.04 9.11
CA SER A 91 11.98 -3.81 8.06
C SER A 91 12.94 -2.97 7.22
N ASP A 92 12.69 -1.66 7.09
CA ASP A 92 13.57 -0.72 6.38
C ASP A 92 14.98 -0.66 6.99
N GLU A 93 15.11 -0.85 8.30
CA GLU A 93 16.38 -0.87 9.02
C GLU A 93 17.00 -2.27 9.16
N GLN A 94 16.29 -3.31 8.72
CA GLN A 94 16.71 -4.70 8.87
C GLN A 94 17.46 -5.25 7.65
N SER A 95 18.30 -6.27 7.92
CA SER A 95 18.82 -7.16 6.87
C SER A 95 17.70 -8.01 6.28
N GLY A 96 17.90 -8.59 5.10
CA GLY A 96 16.93 -9.52 4.50
C GLY A 96 16.56 -10.70 5.40
N ASP A 97 17.54 -11.27 6.11
CA ASP A 97 17.30 -12.37 7.05
C ASP A 97 16.48 -11.91 8.27
N ASP A 98 16.73 -10.72 8.80
CA ASP A 98 16.01 -10.21 9.97
C ASP A 98 14.60 -9.74 9.60
N ALA A 99 14.43 -9.09 8.45
CA ALA A 99 13.13 -8.75 7.88
C ALA A 99 12.26 -10.01 7.67
N ARG A 100 12.85 -11.08 7.14
CA ARG A 100 12.19 -12.38 7.01
C ARG A 100 11.78 -12.95 8.37
N LYS A 101 12.68 -12.97 9.37
CA LYS A 101 12.36 -13.48 10.72
C LYS A 101 11.21 -12.68 11.36
N THR A 102 11.25 -11.36 11.26
CA THR A 102 10.20 -10.47 11.77
C THR A 102 8.86 -10.73 11.08
N GLY A 103 8.83 -10.83 9.76
CA GLY A 103 7.58 -11.12 9.04
C GLY A 103 7.03 -12.52 9.34
N LEU A 104 7.90 -13.53 9.44
CA LEU A 104 7.49 -14.90 9.78
C LEU A 104 6.98 -15.03 11.22
N SER A 105 7.43 -14.21 12.18
CA SER A 105 6.83 -14.23 13.52
C SER A 105 5.36 -13.79 13.51
N ILE A 106 5.02 -12.81 12.69
CA ILE A 106 3.64 -12.36 12.47
C ILE A 106 2.80 -13.46 11.83
N VAL A 107 3.31 -14.11 10.78
CA VAL A 107 2.63 -15.23 10.10
C VAL A 107 2.35 -16.36 11.10
N ARG A 108 3.35 -16.75 11.91
CA ARG A 108 3.18 -17.77 12.96
C ARG A 108 2.12 -17.38 13.98
N ALA A 109 2.11 -16.11 14.41
CA ALA A 109 1.09 -15.60 15.31
C ALA A 109 -0.33 -15.66 14.69
N PHE A 110 -0.48 -15.34 13.40
CA PHE A 110 -1.75 -15.53 12.69
C PHE A 110 -2.15 -17.01 12.58
N LYS A 111 -1.20 -17.93 12.47
CA LYS A 111 -1.47 -19.38 12.42
C LYS A 111 -1.65 -20.04 13.80
N CYS A 112 -1.53 -19.28 14.90
CA CYS A 112 -1.51 -19.81 16.27
C CYS A 112 -0.44 -20.88 16.50
N GLU A 113 0.69 -20.77 15.80
CA GLU A 113 1.85 -21.61 16.07
C GLU A 113 2.51 -21.13 17.38
N GLU A 114 2.83 -22.07 18.28
CA GLU A 114 3.49 -21.72 19.54
C GLU A 114 4.90 -21.17 19.28
N SER A 115 5.27 -20.16 20.06
CA SER A 115 6.63 -19.64 20.11
C SER A 115 7.31 -20.21 21.34
N ASP A 116 8.56 -20.64 21.21
CA ASP A 116 9.37 -21.15 22.32
C ASP A 116 9.69 -20.06 23.38
N ASN A 117 9.44 -18.80 23.06
CA ASN A 117 9.77 -17.62 23.88
C ASN A 117 8.55 -16.74 24.17
N ASP A 118 8.72 -15.79 25.09
CA ASP A 118 7.71 -14.75 25.34
C ASP A 118 7.34 -14.02 24.05
N PRO A 119 6.04 -13.79 23.79
CA PRO A 119 5.60 -13.20 22.54
C PRO A 119 6.07 -11.75 22.43
N THR A 120 6.68 -11.45 21.29
CA THR A 120 7.04 -10.09 20.85
C THR A 120 5.80 -9.21 20.72
N ALA A 121 6.00 -7.90 20.69
CA ALA A 121 4.89 -6.96 20.51
C ALA A 121 4.16 -7.15 19.17
N LEU A 122 4.87 -7.46 18.09
CA LEU A 122 4.27 -7.78 16.78
C LEU A 122 3.42 -9.06 16.83
N GLU A 123 3.87 -10.09 17.54
CA GLU A 123 3.09 -11.33 17.73
C GLU A 123 1.83 -11.05 18.57
N LYS A 124 1.91 -10.20 19.60
CA LYS A 124 0.75 -9.76 20.40
C LYS A 124 -0.26 -8.99 19.54
N MET A 125 0.22 -7.99 18.78
CA MET A 125 -0.61 -7.22 17.84
C MET A 125 -1.33 -8.14 16.84
N SER A 126 -0.60 -9.11 16.29
CA SER A 126 -1.13 -10.07 15.30
C SER A 126 -2.20 -10.98 15.90
N LYS A 127 -2.01 -11.47 17.13
CA LYS A 127 -3.02 -12.26 17.86
C LYS A 127 -4.28 -11.43 18.17
N GLU A 128 -4.12 -10.17 18.56
CA GLU A 128 -5.25 -9.29 18.81
C GLU A 128 -6.05 -8.97 17.53
N ILE A 129 -5.35 -8.72 16.40
CA ILE A 129 -5.98 -8.58 15.08
C ILE A 129 -6.75 -9.83 14.72
N LYS A 130 -6.12 -11.02 14.85
CA LYS A 130 -6.77 -12.30 14.55
C LYS A 130 -8.05 -12.47 15.37
N ASN A 131 -7.99 -12.25 16.67
CA ASN A 131 -9.15 -12.39 17.55
C ASN A 131 -10.31 -11.47 17.10
N ARG A 132 -10.02 -10.20 16.82
CA ARG A 132 -11.02 -9.25 16.31
C ARG A 132 -11.51 -9.61 14.90
N PHE A 133 -10.64 -10.16 14.05
CA PHE A 133 -11.00 -10.59 12.71
C PHE A 133 -12.06 -11.68 12.78
N PHE A 134 -11.86 -12.73 13.59
CA PHE A 134 -12.79 -13.86 13.71
C PHE A 134 -14.09 -13.54 14.44
N GLU A 135 -14.26 -12.34 15.00
CA GLU A 135 -15.58 -11.88 15.47
C GLU A 135 -16.55 -11.60 14.32
N LEU A 136 -16.04 -11.30 13.11
CA LEU A 136 -16.84 -10.82 11.97
C LEU A 136 -16.48 -11.45 10.62
N GLY A 137 -15.27 -11.98 10.49
CA GLY A 137 -14.73 -12.53 9.26
C GLY A 137 -14.85 -14.04 9.15
N SER A 138 -14.70 -14.54 7.93
CA SER A 138 -14.68 -15.97 7.62
C SER A 138 -13.27 -16.56 7.71
N GLU A 139 -13.19 -17.88 7.85
CA GLU A 139 -11.93 -18.63 7.75
C GLU A 139 -11.30 -18.47 6.36
N ASN A 140 -12.07 -18.55 5.29
CA ASN A 140 -11.58 -18.46 3.91
C ASN A 140 -10.93 -17.09 3.61
N CYS A 141 -11.58 -15.99 4.01
CA CYS A 141 -11.01 -14.66 3.87
C CYS A 141 -9.71 -14.51 4.68
N PHE A 142 -9.67 -15.06 5.90
CA PHE A 142 -8.47 -15.02 6.73
C PHE A 142 -7.31 -15.84 6.13
N GLU A 143 -7.58 -17.04 5.59
CA GLU A 143 -6.58 -17.86 4.92
C GLU A 143 -5.98 -17.15 3.69
N ARG A 144 -6.83 -16.50 2.88
CA ARG A 144 -6.37 -15.67 1.75
C ARG A 144 -5.51 -14.51 2.23
N PHE A 145 -5.92 -13.81 3.29
CA PHE A 145 -5.15 -12.74 3.90
C PHE A 145 -3.77 -13.22 4.37
N VAL A 146 -3.70 -14.31 5.14
CA VAL A 146 -2.43 -14.86 5.64
C VAL A 146 -1.53 -15.29 4.48
N LYS A 147 -2.08 -15.94 3.44
CA LYS A 147 -1.32 -16.31 2.24
C LYS A 147 -0.73 -15.10 1.50
N GLN A 148 -1.48 -14.01 1.37
CA GLN A 148 -0.93 -12.78 0.79
C GLN A 148 0.09 -12.12 1.72
N PHE A 149 -0.13 -12.17 3.04
CA PHE A 149 0.83 -11.65 4.02
C PHE A 149 2.16 -12.39 3.96
N GLU A 150 2.17 -13.72 3.80
CA GLU A 150 3.38 -14.51 3.57
C GLU A 150 4.13 -14.07 2.31
N ALA A 151 3.41 -13.89 1.20
CA ALA A 151 4.00 -13.42 -0.05
C ALA A 151 4.56 -11.99 0.07
N TYR A 152 3.92 -11.14 0.88
CA TYR A 152 4.41 -9.81 1.25
C TYR A 152 5.72 -9.91 2.05
N VAL A 153 5.76 -10.74 3.10
CA VAL A 153 6.96 -10.95 3.93
C VAL A 153 8.14 -11.42 3.08
N ASP A 154 7.91 -12.36 2.16
CA ASP A 154 8.95 -12.84 1.25
C ASP A 154 9.47 -11.73 0.32
N ALA A 155 8.60 -10.83 -0.14
CA ALA A 155 8.98 -9.73 -1.00
C ALA A 155 9.72 -8.62 -0.26
N VAL A 156 9.30 -8.29 0.97
CA VAL A 156 10.02 -7.35 1.85
C VAL A 156 11.42 -7.87 2.17
N ALA A 157 11.54 -9.15 2.50
CA ALA A 157 12.86 -9.75 2.75
C ALA A 157 13.79 -9.68 1.52
N LYS A 158 13.25 -9.91 0.32
CA LYS A 158 14.01 -9.78 -0.94
C LYS A 158 14.44 -8.34 -1.19
N GLU A 159 13.53 -7.39 -1.01
CA GLU A 159 13.83 -5.97 -1.17
C GLU A 159 14.90 -5.51 -0.16
N ALA A 160 14.84 -5.97 1.09
CA ALA A 160 15.85 -5.69 2.10
C ALA A 160 17.24 -6.26 1.75
N VAL A 161 17.31 -7.41 1.07
CA VAL A 161 18.58 -7.91 0.50
C VAL A 161 19.11 -6.94 -0.57
N SER A 162 18.27 -6.54 -1.52
CA SER A 162 18.66 -5.60 -2.59
C SER A 162 19.13 -4.25 -2.03
N ARG A 163 18.48 -3.73 -0.98
CA ARG A 163 18.92 -2.50 -0.28
C ARG A 163 20.33 -2.64 0.31
N GLY A 164 20.67 -3.84 0.83
CA GLY A 164 22.00 -4.16 1.34
C GLY A 164 23.11 -4.10 0.27
N HIS A 165 22.76 -4.27 -1.01
CA HIS A 165 23.69 -4.17 -2.12
C HIS A 165 23.92 -2.75 -2.64
N ARG A 166 23.31 -1.72 -2.00
CA ARG A 166 23.43 -0.27 -2.31
C ARG A 166 23.66 0.06 -3.79
N GLY A 167 22.60 0.46 -4.48
CA GLY A 167 22.67 0.87 -5.89
C GLY A 167 22.17 -0.17 -6.89
N GLU A 168 21.74 -1.35 -6.44
CA GLU A 168 21.09 -2.31 -7.32
C GLU A 168 19.66 -1.85 -7.62
N VAL A 169 19.46 -1.34 -8.84
CA VAL A 169 18.14 -1.01 -9.38
C VAL A 169 17.71 -2.15 -10.30
N LEU A 170 16.56 -2.76 -10.00
CA LEU A 170 15.99 -3.83 -10.82
C LEU A 170 15.52 -3.31 -12.18
N ASP A 171 15.46 -4.19 -13.18
CA ASP A 171 14.69 -3.94 -14.40
C ASP A 171 13.18 -3.96 -14.13
N MET A 172 12.38 -3.39 -15.03
CA MET A 172 10.92 -3.29 -14.93
C MET A 172 10.24 -4.65 -14.77
N ASP A 173 10.73 -5.67 -15.48
CA ASP A 173 10.15 -7.01 -15.48
C ASP A 173 10.33 -7.71 -14.13
N SER A 174 11.44 -7.46 -13.45
CA SER A 174 11.75 -7.95 -12.09
C SER A 174 11.13 -7.06 -11.01
N PHE A 175 11.07 -5.76 -11.24
CA PHE A 175 10.54 -4.77 -10.32
C PHE A 175 9.03 -4.92 -10.11
N ILE A 176 8.21 -5.00 -11.17
CA ILE A 176 6.74 -5.00 -11.03
C ILE A 176 6.24 -6.17 -10.15
N PRO A 177 6.66 -7.43 -10.35
CA PRO A 177 6.22 -8.54 -9.51
C PRO A 177 6.64 -8.36 -8.05
N LEU A 178 7.85 -7.83 -7.80
CA LEU A 178 8.32 -7.54 -6.45
C LEU A 178 7.49 -6.41 -5.81
N ARG A 179 7.30 -5.30 -6.52
CA ARG A 179 6.59 -4.11 -6.05
C ARG A 179 5.12 -4.38 -5.75
N ARG A 180 4.44 -5.19 -6.57
CA ARG A 180 3.07 -5.66 -6.28
C ARG A 180 2.96 -6.41 -4.95
N ARG A 181 4.02 -7.11 -4.54
CA ARG A 181 4.04 -7.89 -3.30
C ARG A 181 4.49 -7.06 -2.11
N ASN A 182 5.61 -6.32 -2.23
CA ASN A 182 6.15 -5.54 -1.11
C ASN A 182 5.37 -4.25 -0.82
N SER A 183 4.53 -3.75 -1.73
CA SER A 183 3.61 -2.64 -1.46
C SER A 183 2.47 -3.00 -0.49
N ALA A 184 2.30 -4.29 -0.15
CA ALA A 184 1.22 -4.83 0.67
C ALA A 184 -0.23 -4.59 0.16
N VAL A 185 -0.41 -3.92 -0.98
CA VAL A 185 -1.73 -3.57 -1.53
C VAL A 185 -2.55 -4.83 -1.83
N LEU A 186 -1.94 -5.86 -2.42
CA LEU A 186 -2.62 -7.14 -2.68
C LEU A 186 -3.05 -7.85 -1.38
N THR A 187 -2.28 -7.71 -0.30
CA THR A 187 -2.65 -8.20 1.03
C THR A 187 -3.86 -7.46 1.57
N LEU A 188 -3.97 -6.16 1.32
CA LEU A 188 -5.14 -5.39 1.74
C LEU A 188 -6.36 -5.71 0.88
N PHE A 189 -6.21 -5.98 -0.42
CA PHE A 189 -7.33 -6.36 -1.29
C PHE A 189 -8.04 -7.67 -0.90
N THR A 190 -7.43 -8.53 -0.07
CA THR A 190 -8.15 -9.71 0.46
C THR A 190 -9.20 -9.33 1.50
N LEU A 191 -9.09 -8.14 2.08
CA LEU A 191 -9.95 -7.68 3.17
C LEU A 191 -11.27 -7.04 2.68
N PHE A 192 -11.53 -7.02 1.37
CA PHE A 192 -12.83 -6.60 0.85
C PHE A 192 -13.95 -7.53 1.31
N GLU A 193 -13.71 -8.83 1.30
CA GLU A 193 -14.66 -9.86 1.78
C GLU A 193 -14.99 -9.61 3.26
N TYR A 194 -13.95 -9.44 4.08
CA TYR A 194 -14.09 -9.03 5.48
C TYR A 194 -14.91 -7.74 5.61
N ALA A 195 -14.57 -6.68 4.88
CA ALA A 195 -15.25 -5.39 4.98
C ALA A 195 -16.75 -5.44 4.59
N MET A 196 -17.11 -6.35 3.69
CA MET A 196 -18.49 -6.56 3.24
C MET A 196 -19.25 -7.56 4.10
N GLY A 197 -18.56 -8.38 4.90
CA GLY A 197 -19.15 -9.52 5.61
C GLY A 197 -19.60 -10.64 4.67
N GLU A 198 -18.96 -10.76 3.50
CA GLU A 198 -19.35 -11.66 2.41
C GLU A 198 -18.11 -12.36 1.85
N ASP A 199 -18.20 -13.65 1.55
CA ASP A 199 -17.11 -14.41 0.92
C ASP A 199 -17.32 -14.56 -0.59
N LEU A 200 -16.25 -14.36 -1.35
CA LEU A 200 -16.18 -14.73 -2.76
C LEU A 200 -15.87 -16.22 -2.91
N PRO A 201 -16.60 -16.95 -3.77
CA PRO A 201 -16.22 -18.30 -4.17
C PRO A 201 -14.81 -18.34 -4.76
N ASP A 202 -14.08 -19.44 -4.53
CA ASP A 202 -12.70 -19.61 -5.03
C ASP A 202 -12.62 -19.45 -6.55
N GLU A 203 -13.57 -20.01 -7.29
CA GLU A 203 -13.62 -19.90 -8.76
C GLU A 203 -13.71 -18.45 -9.27
N VAL A 204 -14.33 -17.56 -8.47
CA VAL A 204 -14.41 -16.13 -8.78
C VAL A 204 -13.10 -15.44 -8.44
N HIS A 205 -12.55 -15.76 -7.27
CA HIS A 205 -11.27 -15.21 -6.83
C HIS A 205 -10.11 -15.61 -7.74
N GLU A 206 -10.17 -16.79 -8.34
CA GLU A 206 -9.17 -17.33 -9.29
C GLU A 206 -9.42 -16.90 -10.74
N ASP A 207 -10.55 -16.25 -11.02
CA ASP A 207 -10.87 -15.79 -12.37
C ASP A 207 -9.77 -14.86 -12.93
N PRO A 208 -9.23 -15.15 -14.13
CA PRO A 208 -8.16 -14.34 -14.72
C PRO A 208 -8.54 -12.88 -14.97
N THR A 209 -9.81 -12.60 -15.25
CA THR A 209 -10.31 -11.24 -15.51
C THR A 209 -10.27 -10.42 -14.22
N LEU A 210 -10.78 -10.99 -13.12
CA LEU A 210 -10.71 -10.35 -11.80
C LEU A 210 -9.26 -10.23 -11.30
N ALA A 211 -8.42 -11.24 -11.53
CA ALA A 211 -6.98 -11.18 -11.24
C ALA A 211 -6.28 -10.04 -11.99
N ASN A 212 -6.59 -9.84 -13.28
CA ASN A 212 -6.05 -8.75 -14.07
C ASN A 212 -6.49 -7.37 -13.55
N MET A 213 -7.75 -7.23 -13.11
CA MET A 213 -8.24 -6.01 -12.47
C MET A 213 -7.49 -5.72 -11.17
N ARG A 214 -7.30 -6.73 -10.31
CA ARG A 214 -6.53 -6.60 -9.06
C ARG A 214 -5.10 -6.15 -9.33
N CYS A 215 -4.41 -6.75 -10.30
CA CYS A 215 -3.07 -6.34 -10.69
C CYS A 215 -3.04 -4.89 -11.21
N ALA A 216 -3.97 -4.50 -12.09
CA ALA A 216 -4.02 -3.13 -12.61
C ALA A 216 -4.31 -2.10 -11.50
N ALA A 217 -5.23 -2.40 -10.57
CA ALA A 217 -5.52 -1.55 -9.42
C ALA A 217 -4.32 -1.43 -8.48
N CYS A 218 -3.66 -2.54 -8.15
CA CYS A 218 -2.44 -2.56 -7.36
C CYS A 218 -1.35 -1.70 -8.02
N ASP A 219 -1.20 -1.81 -9.34
CA ASP A 219 -0.23 -1.03 -10.10
C ASP A 219 -0.49 0.47 -10.10
N MET A 220 -1.75 0.88 -10.20
CA MET A 220 -2.11 2.29 -10.05
C MET A 220 -1.76 2.82 -8.65
N VAL A 221 -1.95 2.00 -7.62
CA VAL A 221 -1.67 2.38 -6.23
C VAL A 221 -0.16 2.52 -5.98
N TRP A 222 0.64 1.49 -6.28
CA TRP A 222 2.09 1.60 -6.02
C TRP A 222 2.76 2.61 -6.96
N LEU A 223 2.32 2.77 -8.21
CA LEU A 223 2.92 3.76 -9.11
C LEU A 223 2.70 5.19 -8.63
N SER A 224 1.48 5.50 -8.17
CA SER A 224 1.20 6.83 -7.63
C SER A 224 1.95 7.08 -6.32
N ASN A 225 2.07 6.06 -5.47
CA ASN A 225 2.93 6.11 -4.29
C ASN A 225 4.38 6.44 -4.68
N ASP A 226 5.00 5.68 -5.59
CA ASP A 226 6.38 5.85 -6.02
C ASP A 226 6.66 7.26 -6.56
N ILE A 227 5.74 7.82 -7.34
CA ILE A 227 5.85 9.19 -7.88
C ILE A 227 5.77 10.25 -6.77
N TYR A 228 4.86 10.08 -5.81
CA TYR A 228 4.70 11.04 -4.72
C TYR A 228 5.78 10.90 -3.66
N SER A 229 6.29 9.69 -3.43
CA SER A 229 7.30 9.37 -2.41
C SER A 229 8.72 9.64 -2.87
N TYR A 230 8.99 9.64 -4.18
CA TYR A 230 10.35 9.70 -4.72
C TYR A 230 11.22 10.79 -4.10
N LYS A 231 10.71 12.03 -3.95
CA LYS A 231 11.48 13.13 -3.36
C LYS A 231 11.92 12.84 -1.92
N VAL A 232 11.08 12.15 -1.14
CA VAL A 232 11.42 11.76 0.24
C VAL A 232 12.43 10.61 0.20
N GLU A 233 12.17 9.58 -0.61
CA GLU A 233 13.03 8.39 -0.71
C GLU A 233 14.43 8.72 -1.25
N ALA A 234 14.52 9.60 -2.24
CA ALA A 234 15.80 10.05 -2.81
C ALA A 234 16.64 10.81 -1.77
N ARG A 235 16.00 11.69 -0.97
CA ARG A 235 16.68 12.40 0.12
C ARG A 235 17.21 11.48 1.22
N LEU A 236 16.61 10.31 1.39
CA LEU A 236 17.00 9.30 2.37
C LEU A 236 17.91 8.21 1.77
N ASP A 237 18.26 8.30 0.49
CA ASP A 237 19.04 7.28 -0.25
C ASP A 237 18.41 5.87 -0.20
N ILE A 238 17.08 5.79 -0.29
CA ILE A 238 16.31 4.53 -0.28
C ILE A 238 15.42 4.35 -1.52
N HIS A 239 15.67 5.13 -2.56
CA HIS A 239 14.85 5.20 -3.78
C HIS A 239 15.09 4.05 -4.78
N TYR A 240 15.88 3.03 -4.44
CA TYR A 240 16.28 1.97 -5.39
C TYR A 240 15.12 1.04 -5.78
N ASN A 241 14.17 0.81 -4.88
CA ASN A 241 12.93 0.07 -5.16
C ASN A 241 11.78 1.05 -5.49
N ASN A 242 11.98 1.89 -6.49
CA ASN A 242 11.02 2.90 -6.95
C ASN A 242 10.97 2.96 -8.48
N PHE A 243 9.78 3.07 -9.04
CA PHE A 243 9.54 3.18 -10.48
C PHE A 243 10.41 4.23 -11.18
N VAL A 244 10.59 5.41 -10.57
CA VAL A 244 11.39 6.50 -11.16
C VAL A 244 12.84 6.05 -11.37
N SER A 245 13.44 5.41 -10.36
CA SER A 245 14.81 4.91 -10.42
C SER A 245 14.96 3.81 -11.47
N VAL A 246 13.99 2.89 -11.52
CA VAL A 246 13.95 1.80 -12.51
C VAL A 246 13.93 2.36 -13.92
N VAL A 247 13.04 3.32 -14.20
CA VAL A 247 12.93 3.91 -15.54
C VAL A 247 14.19 4.70 -15.93
N LEU A 248 14.79 5.45 -15.00
CA LEU A 248 16.06 6.16 -15.27
C LEU A 248 17.23 5.22 -15.51
N ASN A 249 17.23 4.05 -14.87
CA ASN A 249 18.26 3.04 -15.08
C ASN A 249 18.12 2.34 -16.44
N GLU A 250 16.88 2.14 -16.91
CA GLU A 250 16.60 1.48 -18.19
C GLU A 250 16.61 2.41 -19.40
N ARG A 251 16.41 3.72 -19.20
CA ARG A 251 16.15 4.65 -20.29
C ARG A 251 16.98 5.92 -20.17
N GLU A 252 17.55 6.33 -21.29
CA GLU A 252 18.25 7.62 -21.44
C GLU A 252 17.25 8.77 -21.63
N ILE A 253 16.41 9.03 -20.63
CA ILE A 253 15.42 10.11 -20.63
C ILE A 253 15.63 11.07 -19.47
N SER A 254 15.17 12.31 -19.63
CA SER A 254 15.23 13.32 -18.59
C SER A 254 14.30 12.99 -17.43
N PHE A 255 14.58 13.61 -16.28
CA PHE A 255 13.78 13.40 -15.07
C PHE A 255 12.30 13.79 -15.25
N GLN A 256 11.99 14.84 -16.02
CA GLN A 256 10.59 15.20 -16.34
C GLN A 256 9.93 14.13 -17.25
N GLU A 257 10.66 13.61 -18.23
CA GLU A 257 10.12 12.58 -19.15
C GLU A 257 9.75 11.28 -18.41
N VAL A 258 10.39 10.96 -17.29
CA VAL A 258 10.01 9.82 -16.43
C VAL A 258 8.62 10.04 -15.80
N PHE A 259 8.34 11.24 -15.32
CA PHE A 259 7.06 11.58 -14.70
C PHE A 259 5.94 11.64 -15.75
N ASP A 260 6.26 12.14 -16.95
CA ASP A 260 5.35 12.11 -18.09
C ASP A 260 5.06 10.65 -18.51
N TYR A 261 6.10 9.80 -18.54
CA TYR A 261 5.95 8.36 -18.82
C TYR A 261 5.10 7.65 -17.75
N ALA A 262 5.24 8.00 -16.47
CA ALA A 262 4.39 7.48 -15.40
C ALA A 262 2.91 7.84 -15.62
N GLY A 263 2.63 9.05 -16.11
CA GLY A 263 1.28 9.47 -16.50
C GLY A 263 0.66 8.59 -17.60
N GLU A 264 1.40 8.36 -18.68
CA GLU A 264 0.93 7.48 -19.76
C GLU A 264 0.83 6.01 -19.33
N TYR A 265 1.76 5.54 -18.49
CA TYR A 265 1.70 4.18 -17.92
C TYR A 265 0.46 4.02 -17.03
N TYR A 266 0.18 4.99 -16.14
CA TYR A 266 -1.03 4.99 -15.30
C TYR A 266 -2.31 4.97 -16.14
N LYS A 267 -2.37 5.78 -17.21
CA LYS A 267 -3.51 5.79 -18.14
C LYS A 267 -3.72 4.43 -18.81
N GLY A 268 -2.64 3.74 -19.18
CA GLY A 268 -2.69 2.36 -19.67
C GLY A 268 -3.28 1.38 -18.66
N LEU A 269 -2.91 1.50 -17.38
CA LEU A 269 -3.47 0.70 -16.29
C LEU A 269 -4.97 0.94 -16.09
N VAL A 270 -5.41 2.21 -16.14
CA VAL A 270 -6.84 2.57 -16.10
C VAL A 270 -7.60 1.90 -17.26
N GLY A 271 -7.07 1.99 -18.48
CA GLY A 271 -7.64 1.33 -19.66
C GLY A 271 -7.78 -0.18 -19.45
N LYS A 272 -6.70 -0.85 -19.00
CA LYS A 272 -6.70 -2.29 -18.69
C LYS A 272 -7.75 -2.65 -17.63
N PHE A 273 -7.87 -1.86 -16.57
CA PHE A 273 -8.87 -2.08 -15.52
C PHE A 273 -10.30 -2.01 -16.07
N LEU A 274 -10.62 -0.95 -16.81
CA LEU A 274 -11.95 -0.73 -17.38
C LEU A 274 -12.31 -1.80 -18.44
N GLU A 275 -11.36 -2.20 -19.27
CA GLU A 275 -11.57 -3.27 -20.26
C GLU A 275 -11.87 -4.61 -19.58
N ASN A 276 -11.14 -4.97 -18.52
CA ASN A 276 -11.42 -6.20 -17.78
C ASN A 276 -12.75 -6.11 -17.04
N LYS A 277 -13.12 -4.94 -16.50
CA LYS A 277 -14.43 -4.74 -15.86
C LYS A 277 -15.60 -5.06 -16.79
N VAL A 278 -15.50 -4.68 -18.08
CA VAL A 278 -16.52 -5.00 -19.09
C VAL A 278 -16.53 -6.48 -19.47
N LYS A 279 -15.39 -7.16 -19.35
CA LYS A 279 -15.21 -8.58 -19.71
C LYS A 279 -15.52 -9.55 -18.57
N LEU A 280 -15.84 -9.06 -17.37
CA LEU A 280 -16.19 -9.92 -16.24
C LEU A 280 -17.33 -10.86 -16.63
N PRO A 281 -17.20 -12.18 -16.43
CA PRO A 281 -18.30 -13.10 -16.64
C PRO A 281 -19.37 -12.89 -15.55
N SER A 282 -20.53 -13.51 -15.74
CA SER A 282 -21.55 -13.62 -14.70
C SER A 282 -21.46 -14.98 -14.04
N TRP A 283 -21.52 -15.00 -12.71
CA TRP A 283 -21.62 -16.19 -11.87
C TRP A 283 -23.02 -16.32 -11.25
N GLY A 284 -23.95 -15.49 -11.72
CA GLY A 284 -25.33 -15.43 -11.25
C GLY A 284 -25.60 -14.26 -10.29
N PRO A 285 -26.85 -13.79 -10.18
CA PRO A 285 -27.16 -12.48 -9.58
C PRO A 285 -26.65 -12.27 -8.15
N SER A 286 -26.60 -13.33 -7.33
CA SER A 286 -26.12 -13.22 -5.95
C SER A 286 -24.61 -13.05 -5.88
N VAL A 287 -23.85 -13.83 -6.66
CA VAL A 287 -22.38 -13.76 -6.69
C VAL A 287 -21.94 -12.48 -7.39
N ASP A 288 -22.62 -12.10 -8.48
CA ASP A 288 -22.35 -10.87 -9.23
C ASP A 288 -22.47 -9.61 -8.35
N LYS A 289 -23.37 -9.61 -7.36
CA LYS A 289 -23.48 -8.52 -6.38
C LYS A 289 -22.24 -8.42 -5.49
N VAL A 290 -21.70 -9.55 -5.02
CA VAL A 290 -20.49 -9.57 -4.19
C VAL A 290 -19.27 -9.18 -5.04
N VAL A 291 -19.19 -9.67 -6.28
CA VAL A 291 -18.15 -9.25 -7.25
C VAL A 291 -18.20 -7.76 -7.52
N ALA A 292 -19.40 -7.18 -7.70
CA ALA A 292 -19.54 -5.74 -7.88
C ALA A 292 -19.04 -4.94 -6.67
N GLY A 293 -19.28 -5.43 -5.45
CA GLY A 293 -18.72 -4.86 -4.22
C GLY A 293 -17.19 -4.96 -4.15
N TYR A 294 -16.62 -6.11 -4.52
CA TYR A 294 -15.17 -6.31 -4.60
C TYR A 294 -14.52 -5.37 -5.62
N VAL A 295 -15.10 -5.27 -6.82
CA VAL A 295 -14.65 -4.36 -7.88
C VAL A 295 -14.74 -2.91 -7.42
N LYS A 296 -15.82 -2.53 -6.73
CA LYS A 296 -15.95 -1.20 -6.14
C LYS A 296 -14.86 -0.93 -5.10
N GLY A 297 -14.50 -1.92 -4.30
CA GLY A 297 -13.37 -1.85 -3.35
C GLY A 297 -12.04 -1.57 -4.05
N LEU A 298 -11.77 -2.20 -5.20
CA LEU A 298 -10.59 -1.88 -6.02
C LEU A 298 -10.60 -0.41 -6.48
N GLU A 299 -11.75 0.10 -6.93
CA GLU A 299 -11.89 1.49 -7.35
C GLU A 299 -11.68 2.47 -6.19
N ASP A 300 -12.25 2.16 -5.01
CA ASP A 300 -12.07 2.96 -3.78
C ASP A 300 -10.61 3.01 -3.37
N TRP A 301 -9.88 1.90 -3.45
CA TRP A 301 -8.45 1.88 -3.16
C TRP A 301 -7.63 2.75 -4.10
N VAL A 302 -7.92 2.69 -5.40
CA VAL A 302 -7.15 3.45 -6.41
C VAL A 302 -7.29 4.95 -6.17
N VAL A 303 -8.53 5.46 -6.06
CA VAL A 303 -8.75 6.89 -5.81
C VAL A 303 -8.41 7.27 -4.37
N GLY A 304 -8.65 6.37 -3.43
CA GLY A 304 -8.39 6.58 -2.01
C GLY A 304 -6.91 6.74 -1.70
N ASN A 305 -6.03 6.00 -2.40
CA ASN A 305 -4.59 6.22 -2.30
C ASN A 305 -4.17 7.61 -2.77
N LEU A 306 -4.77 8.13 -3.87
CA LEU A 306 -4.50 9.48 -4.35
C LEU A 306 -4.92 10.52 -3.31
N GLU A 307 -6.14 10.39 -2.77
CA GLU A 307 -6.64 11.29 -1.72
C GLU A 307 -5.79 11.23 -0.45
N TRP A 308 -5.43 10.02 0.00
CA TRP A 308 -4.58 9.82 1.16
C TRP A 308 -3.18 10.39 0.96
N SER A 309 -2.57 10.24 -0.21
CA SER A 309 -1.22 10.73 -0.49
C SER A 309 -1.12 12.26 -0.39
N PHE A 310 -2.16 12.98 -0.79
CA PHE A 310 -2.27 14.42 -0.56
C PHE A 310 -2.90 14.78 0.79
N GLY A 311 -3.60 13.85 1.45
CA GLY A 311 -4.26 14.04 2.74
C GLY A 311 -3.31 13.92 3.93
N CYS A 312 -2.40 12.97 3.86
CA CYS A 312 -1.38 12.71 4.87
C CYS A 312 -0.22 13.71 4.78
N ARG A 313 0.72 13.62 5.72
CA ARG A 313 1.92 14.46 5.75
C ARG A 313 3.19 13.67 5.43
N ARG A 314 3.05 12.45 4.88
CA ARG A 314 4.17 11.55 4.56
C ARG A 314 5.01 12.04 3.39
N TYR A 315 4.39 12.60 2.34
CA TYR A 315 5.08 12.96 1.09
C TYR A 315 5.27 14.46 0.90
N PHE A 316 4.22 15.22 1.21
CA PHE A 316 4.15 16.66 1.01
C PHE A 316 3.99 17.34 2.36
N GLU A 317 5.07 17.99 2.83
CA GLU A 317 5.11 18.74 4.09
C GLU A 317 4.25 20.04 3.99
N SER A 318 4.81 21.20 4.34
CA SER A 318 4.17 22.52 4.21
C SER A 318 4.10 22.98 2.74
N GLY A 319 3.25 22.32 1.96
CA GLY A 319 3.06 22.66 0.55
C GLY A 319 2.01 21.82 -0.19
N ARG A 320 1.43 20.81 0.47
CA ARG A 320 0.47 19.86 -0.12
C ARG A 320 -0.62 20.49 -0.98
N ASP A 321 -1.29 21.54 -0.50
CA ASP A 321 -2.43 22.13 -1.21
C ASP A 321 -1.97 22.86 -2.48
N ARG A 322 -0.86 23.61 -2.38
CA ARG A 322 -0.21 24.26 -3.54
C ARG A 322 0.28 23.22 -4.56
N ILE A 323 0.90 22.12 -4.12
CA ILE A 323 1.38 21.06 -5.01
C ILE A 323 0.19 20.36 -5.67
N ARG A 324 -0.90 20.10 -4.93
CA ARG A 324 -2.11 19.48 -5.48
C ARG A 324 -2.74 20.33 -6.57
N GLU A 325 -2.80 21.65 -6.36
CA GLU A 325 -3.40 22.59 -7.33
C GLU A 325 -2.51 22.83 -8.56
N SER A 326 -1.20 22.99 -8.35
CA SER A 326 -0.27 23.31 -9.43
C SER A 326 0.32 22.10 -10.15
N LEU A 327 0.32 20.95 -9.48
CA LEU A 327 1.08 19.75 -9.82
C LEU A 327 2.58 20.02 -10.00
N VAL A 328 3.12 21.06 -9.36
CA VAL A 328 4.55 21.41 -9.43
C VAL A 328 5.24 21.05 -8.13
N LEU A 329 6.27 20.22 -8.23
CA LEU A 329 7.16 19.82 -7.16
C LEU A 329 8.51 20.53 -7.30
N GLU A 330 8.93 21.24 -6.25
CA GLU A 330 10.28 21.81 -6.18
C GLU A 330 11.28 20.73 -5.73
N MET A 331 12.31 20.51 -6.53
CA MET A 331 13.42 19.62 -6.26
C MET A 331 14.70 20.42 -6.03
N TYR A 332 15.66 19.81 -5.35
CA TYR A 332 16.97 20.39 -5.10
C TYR A 332 18.02 19.47 -5.71
N SER A 333 18.91 20.00 -6.53
CA SER A 333 20.10 19.25 -6.96
C SER A 333 20.95 18.97 -5.74
N GLU A 334 21.48 17.76 -5.62
CA GLU A 334 22.60 17.53 -4.70
C GLU A 334 23.74 18.47 -5.10
N ALA A 335 24.32 19.17 -4.13
CA ALA A 335 25.47 20.01 -4.40
C ALA A 335 26.62 19.09 -4.83
N ALA A 336 27.04 19.22 -6.09
CA ALA A 336 28.14 18.46 -6.68
C ALA A 336 29.45 18.57 -5.90
#